data_AF-A0A3N5KQ54-F1
#
_entry.id   AF-A0A3N5KQ54-F1
#
_cell.length_a   1.000
_cell.length_b   1.000
_cell.length_c   1.000
_cell.angle_alpha   90.00
_cell.angle_beta   90.00
_cell.angle_gamma   90.00
#
_symmetry.space_group_name_H-M   'P 1'
#
loop_
_entity.id
_entity.type
_entity.pdbx_description
1 polymer ?
#
loop_
_entity_poly.entity_id
_entity_poly.type
_entity_poly.pdbx_seq_one_letter_code
_entity_poly.pdbx_strand_id
1 'polypeptide(L)'
;MCASSTALCDLVNGLSADAWSVLAESPLGHVSLTAVAHHALWDAWIHERDVVLPLGLTPSEEVDEVLASLRNAAALNAGFALMAGVATPTTLVLETSEPDARVVLAVDEMVHAASADAAPPDAVVLRGRAVDLVEMLSTRLPVDSTMFDSAVPDSKRWLISGLANIFEVA
;
A
#
# COMPACT_ATOMS: atom_id res chain seq x y z
N MET A 1 4.71 18.65 -19.62
CA MET A 1 5.21 17.36 -19.11
C MET A 1 6.69 17.27 -19.44
N CYS A 2 7.55 16.82 -18.51
CA CYS A 2 8.99 16.70 -18.79
C CYS A 2 9.29 15.47 -19.66
N ALA A 3 10.47 15.43 -20.29
CA ALA A 3 10.85 14.36 -21.22
C ALA A 3 10.84 12.97 -20.58
N SER A 4 11.20 12.86 -19.30
CA SER A 4 11.18 11.58 -18.56
C SER A 4 9.77 11.06 -18.34
N SER A 5 8.81 11.91 -17.93
CA SER A 5 7.41 11.49 -17.76
C SER A 5 6.78 11.05 -19.08
N THR A 6 7.10 11.76 -20.18
CA THR A 6 6.59 11.38 -21.51
C THR A 6 7.12 10.01 -21.93
N ALA A 7 8.43 9.77 -21.78
CA ALA A 7 9.03 8.48 -22.09
C ALA A 7 8.49 7.34 -21.23
N LEU A 8 8.20 7.59 -19.95
CA LEU A 8 7.58 6.61 -19.06
C LEU A 8 6.16 6.26 -19.53
N CYS A 9 5.33 7.26 -19.85
CA CYS A 9 3.99 7.03 -20.38
C CYS A 9 4.02 6.22 -21.68
N ASP A 10 4.91 6.57 -22.62
CA ASP A 10 5.05 5.84 -23.88
C ASP A 10 5.47 4.37 -23.64
N LEU A 11 6.39 4.14 -22.70
CA LEU A 11 6.82 2.80 -22.33
C LEU A 11 5.66 1.99 -21.73
N VAL A 12 4.94 2.56 -20.75
CA VAL A 12 3.79 1.90 -20.10
C VAL A 12 2.68 1.59 -21.10
N ASN A 13 2.36 2.53 -21.99
CA ASN A 13 1.36 2.36 -23.04
C ASN A 13 1.75 1.28 -24.07
N GLY A 14 3.05 0.99 -24.21
CA GLY A 14 3.57 -0.05 -25.08
C GLY A 14 3.58 -1.46 -24.48
N LEU A 15 3.28 -1.62 -23.18
CA LEU A 15 3.31 -2.92 -22.51
C LEU A 15 2.15 -3.82 -22.96
N SER A 16 2.45 -5.08 -23.25
CA SER A 16 1.41 -6.10 -23.41
C SER A 16 0.82 -6.50 -22.05
N ALA A 17 -0.34 -7.17 -22.06
CA ALA A 17 -0.94 -7.71 -20.85
C ALA A 17 0.02 -8.66 -20.09
N ASP A 18 0.74 -9.52 -20.81
CA ASP A 18 1.68 -10.47 -20.23
C ASP A 18 2.92 -9.80 -19.61
N ALA A 19 3.33 -8.64 -20.16
CA ALA A 19 4.50 -7.91 -19.67
C ALA A 19 4.33 -7.47 -18.20
N TRP A 20 3.10 -7.22 -17.76
CA TRP A 20 2.80 -6.85 -16.37
C TRP A 20 3.13 -7.93 -15.35
N SER A 21 3.13 -9.20 -15.77
CA SER A 21 3.46 -10.34 -14.90
C SER A 21 4.95 -10.69 -14.91
N VAL A 22 5.77 -10.02 -15.74
CA VAL A 22 7.21 -10.27 -15.81
C VAL A 22 7.88 -9.83 -14.51
N LEU A 23 8.85 -10.62 -14.08
CA LEU A 23 9.67 -10.31 -12.92
C LEU A 23 10.57 -9.10 -13.21
N ALA A 24 10.52 -8.11 -12.34
CA ALA A 24 11.30 -6.89 -12.36
C ALA A 24 12.03 -6.70 -11.02
N GLU A 25 13.10 -5.90 -11.04
CA GLU A 25 13.82 -5.53 -9.83
C GLU A 25 13.20 -4.30 -9.18
N SER A 26 13.15 -4.30 -7.86
CA SER A 26 12.71 -3.18 -7.02
C SER A 26 13.58 -3.10 -5.76
N PRO A 27 13.51 -2.01 -4.97
CA PRO A 27 14.15 -1.95 -3.66
C PRO A 27 13.73 -3.09 -2.70
N LEU A 28 12.59 -3.75 -2.96
CA LEU A 28 12.08 -4.89 -2.20
C LEU A 28 12.59 -6.24 -2.71
N GLY A 29 13.45 -6.24 -3.74
CA GLY A 29 13.87 -7.44 -4.46
C GLY A 29 13.05 -7.67 -5.74
N HIS A 30 12.92 -8.94 -6.11
CA HIS A 30 12.25 -9.34 -7.34
C HIS A 30 10.73 -9.38 -7.17
N VAL A 31 10.02 -8.52 -7.92
CA VAL A 31 8.56 -8.38 -7.87
C VAL A 31 8.00 -8.33 -9.29
N SER A 32 6.68 -8.44 -9.48
CA SER A 32 6.11 -8.26 -10.82
C SER A 32 6.24 -6.80 -11.29
N LEU A 33 6.23 -6.58 -12.61
CA LEU A 33 6.19 -5.22 -13.17
C LEU A 33 4.94 -4.44 -12.68
N THR A 34 3.81 -5.13 -12.45
CA THR A 34 2.65 -4.53 -11.76
C THR A 34 3.00 -3.97 -10.38
N ALA A 35 3.75 -4.71 -9.57
CA ALA A 35 4.15 -4.25 -8.25
C ALA A 35 5.10 -3.04 -8.34
N VAL A 36 6.01 -3.01 -9.32
CA VAL A 36 6.86 -1.84 -9.59
C VAL A 36 6.02 -0.61 -9.95
N ALA A 37 5.02 -0.77 -10.81
CA ALA A 37 4.14 0.34 -11.18
C ALA A 37 3.28 0.83 -10.01
N HIS A 38 2.73 -0.07 -9.19
CA HIS A 38 2.03 0.31 -7.97
C HIS A 38 2.95 1.03 -6.96
N HIS A 39 4.21 0.61 -6.85
CA HIS A 39 5.19 1.33 -6.05
C HIS A 39 5.46 2.73 -6.57
N ALA A 40 5.72 2.89 -7.87
CA ALA A 40 5.95 4.19 -8.48
C ALA A 40 4.74 5.13 -8.34
N LEU A 41 3.53 4.59 -8.46
CA LEU A 41 2.29 5.33 -8.25
C LEU A 41 2.14 5.79 -6.80
N TRP A 42 2.32 4.88 -5.84
CA TRP A 42 2.28 5.21 -4.42
C TRP A 42 3.33 6.26 -4.04
N ASP A 43 4.57 6.12 -4.52
CA ASP A 43 5.66 7.05 -4.26
C ASP A 43 5.34 8.46 -4.78
N ALA A 44 4.87 8.56 -6.03
CA ALA A 44 4.45 9.82 -6.63
C ALA A 44 3.25 10.44 -5.89
N TRP A 45 2.24 9.64 -5.54
CA TRP A 45 1.04 10.10 -4.85
C TRP A 45 1.34 10.66 -3.45
N ILE A 46 2.24 9.98 -2.72
CA ILE A 46 2.70 10.43 -1.40
C ILE A 46 3.52 11.71 -1.53
N HIS A 47 4.47 11.75 -2.47
CA HIS A 47 5.34 12.92 -2.63
C HIS A 47 4.64 14.15 -3.21
N GLU A 48 3.56 13.98 -3.99
CA GLU A 48 2.68 15.10 -4.33
C GLU A 48 2.12 15.74 -3.06
N ARG A 49 1.60 14.93 -2.12
CA ARG A 49 1.00 15.42 -0.88
C ARG A 49 1.98 16.07 0.05
N ASP A 50 3.19 15.48 0.17
CA ASP A 50 4.30 16.06 0.93
C ASP A 50 4.65 17.49 0.44
N VAL A 51 4.36 17.83 -0.82
CA VAL A 51 4.55 19.17 -1.40
C VAL A 51 3.29 20.05 -1.31
N VAL A 52 2.13 19.49 -1.69
CA VAL A 52 0.88 20.24 -1.89
C VAL A 52 0.23 20.64 -0.56
N LEU A 53 0.20 19.73 0.43
CA LEU A 53 -0.44 19.99 1.72
C LEU A 53 0.22 21.13 2.51
N PRO A 54 1.57 21.20 2.65
CA PRO A 54 2.23 22.33 3.34
C PRO A 54 2.00 23.69 2.67
N LEU A 55 1.66 23.71 1.39
CA LEU A 55 1.33 24.94 0.65
C LEU A 55 -0.14 25.38 0.86
N GLY A 56 -0.93 24.62 1.64
CA GLY A 56 -2.36 24.89 1.84
C GLY A 56 -3.21 24.60 0.60
N LEU A 57 -2.69 23.79 -0.32
CA LEU A 57 -3.38 23.35 -1.52
C LEU A 57 -4.07 22.00 -1.26
N THR A 58 -5.08 21.67 -2.08
CA THR A 58 -5.79 20.39 -2.02
C THR A 58 -5.23 19.45 -3.09
N PRO A 59 -4.62 18.31 -2.70
CA PRO A 59 -4.18 17.28 -3.65
C PRO A 59 -5.36 16.65 -4.38
N SER A 60 -5.11 16.12 -5.57
CA SER A 60 -6.14 15.37 -6.30
C SER A 60 -6.34 13.99 -5.63
N GLU A 61 -7.59 13.53 -5.60
CA GLU A 61 -7.99 12.23 -5.06
C GLU A 61 -8.69 11.43 -6.15
N GLU A 62 -7.90 10.82 -7.03
CA GLU A 62 -8.43 9.90 -8.04
C GLU A 62 -8.62 8.50 -7.42
N VAL A 63 -9.83 7.96 -7.55
CA VAL A 63 -10.28 6.75 -6.85
C VAL A 63 -9.36 5.54 -7.09
N ASP A 64 -8.95 5.33 -8.33
CA ASP A 64 -8.06 4.24 -8.73
C ASP A 64 -6.65 4.42 -8.19
N GLU A 65 -6.11 5.65 -8.22
CA GLU A 65 -4.80 5.98 -7.67
C GLU A 65 -4.74 5.77 -6.16
N VAL A 66 -5.76 6.22 -5.44
CA VAL A 66 -5.85 6.06 -3.97
C VAL A 66 -5.92 4.57 -3.61
N LEU A 67 -6.75 3.78 -4.29
CA LEU A 67 -6.89 2.35 -4.00
C LEU A 67 -5.64 1.54 -4.40
N ALA A 68 -4.96 1.91 -5.49
CA ALA A 68 -3.69 1.30 -5.86
C ALA A 68 -2.58 1.64 -4.84
N SER A 69 -2.51 2.89 -4.40
CA SER A 69 -1.58 3.35 -3.36
C SER A 69 -1.85 2.66 -2.02
N LEU A 70 -3.11 2.45 -1.65
CA LEU A 70 -3.50 1.75 -0.43
C LEU A 70 -3.04 0.28 -0.44
N ARG A 71 -3.28 -0.42 -1.56
CA ARG A 71 -2.79 -1.79 -1.75
C ARG A 71 -1.27 -1.86 -1.60
N ASN A 72 -0.57 -0.93 -2.24
CA ASN A 72 0.90 -0.90 -2.22
C ASN A 72 1.45 -0.60 -0.82
N ALA A 73 0.95 0.43 -0.14
CA ALA A 73 1.38 0.81 1.21
C ALA A 73 1.18 -0.34 2.22
N ALA A 74 0.04 -1.02 2.14
CA ALA A 74 -0.24 -2.18 2.99
C ALA A 74 0.70 -3.36 2.65
N ALA A 75 0.94 -3.62 1.36
CA ALA A 75 1.85 -4.68 0.94
C ALA A 75 3.31 -4.41 1.33
N LEU A 76 3.76 -3.17 1.28
CA LEU A 76 5.09 -2.73 1.74
C LEU A 76 5.29 -3.02 3.23
N ASN A 77 4.33 -2.64 4.07
CA ASN A 77 4.43 -2.88 5.51
C ASN A 77 4.57 -4.38 5.82
N ALA A 78 3.73 -5.22 5.21
CA ALA A 78 3.83 -6.67 5.38
C ALA A 78 5.14 -7.24 4.80
N GLY A 79 5.53 -6.81 3.60
CA GLY A 79 6.75 -7.28 2.93
C GLY A 79 8.02 -6.96 3.71
N PHE A 80 8.13 -5.76 4.28
CA PHE A 80 9.27 -5.41 5.14
C PHE A 80 9.32 -6.23 6.43
N ALA A 81 8.16 -6.55 7.02
CA ALA A 81 8.13 -7.45 8.17
C ALA A 81 8.58 -8.88 7.81
N LEU A 82 8.20 -9.40 6.63
CA LEU A 82 8.71 -10.68 6.12
C LEU A 82 10.24 -10.65 5.95
N MET A 83 10.77 -9.58 5.35
CA MET A 83 12.22 -9.38 5.21
C MET A 83 12.95 -9.28 6.55
N ALA A 84 12.28 -8.79 7.60
CA ALA A 84 12.77 -8.75 8.97
C ALA A 84 12.62 -10.10 9.71
N GLY A 85 12.11 -11.15 9.06
CA GLY A 85 12.00 -12.50 9.60
C GLY A 85 10.69 -12.82 10.31
N VAL A 86 9.67 -11.95 10.22
CA VAL A 86 8.33 -12.27 10.71
C VAL A 86 7.66 -13.19 9.70
N ALA A 87 7.30 -14.42 10.09
CA ALA A 87 6.76 -15.42 9.16
C ALA A 87 5.44 -16.06 9.63
N THR A 88 4.63 -15.33 10.39
CA THR A 88 3.34 -15.85 10.87
C THR A 88 2.26 -15.60 9.82
N PRO A 89 1.68 -16.64 9.20
CA PRO A 89 0.64 -16.45 8.20
C PRO A 89 -0.55 -15.69 8.78
N THR A 90 -1.06 -14.72 8.03
CA THR A 90 -2.21 -13.93 8.46
C THR A 90 -2.88 -13.21 7.30
N THR A 91 -3.96 -12.49 7.59
CA THR A 91 -4.70 -11.71 6.60
C THR A 91 -4.90 -10.30 7.13
N LEU A 92 -4.58 -9.31 6.30
CA LEU A 92 -4.91 -7.91 6.52
C LEU A 92 -6.05 -7.52 5.57
N VAL A 93 -7.08 -6.92 6.12
CA VAL A 93 -8.25 -6.44 5.38
C VAL A 93 -8.35 -4.93 5.58
N LEU A 94 -8.52 -4.20 4.48
CA LEU A 94 -8.74 -2.76 4.47
C LEU A 94 -10.15 -2.53 3.93
N GLU A 95 -11.01 -1.94 4.74
CA GLU A 95 -12.40 -1.62 4.38
C GLU A 95 -12.54 -0.09 4.37
N THR A 96 -12.66 0.46 3.16
CA THR A 96 -12.66 1.90 2.94
C THR A 96 -14.08 2.44 2.83
N SER A 97 -14.35 3.61 3.40
CA SER A 97 -15.67 4.28 3.27
C SER A 97 -15.75 5.23 2.09
N GLU A 98 -14.59 5.73 1.63
CA GLU A 98 -14.45 6.73 0.56
C GLU A 98 -13.19 6.40 -0.26
N PRO A 99 -13.33 5.83 -1.47
CA PRO A 99 -14.54 5.17 -1.98
C PRO A 99 -14.92 3.94 -1.13
N ASP A 100 -16.17 3.45 -1.25
CA ASP A 100 -16.54 2.16 -0.67
C ASP A 100 -15.82 1.02 -1.42
N ALA A 101 -14.84 0.42 -0.75
CA ALA A 101 -14.04 -0.63 -1.35
C ALA A 101 -13.42 -1.54 -0.27
N ARG A 102 -12.96 -2.71 -0.73
CA ARG A 102 -12.25 -3.67 0.10
C ARG A 102 -10.96 -4.12 -0.56
N VAL A 103 -9.90 -4.15 0.23
CA VAL A 103 -8.61 -4.72 -0.14
C VAL A 103 -8.27 -5.81 0.85
N VAL A 104 -7.85 -6.97 0.34
CA VAL A 104 -7.43 -8.11 1.18
C VAL A 104 -6.02 -8.50 0.82
N LEU A 105 -5.15 -8.56 1.82
CA LEU A 105 -3.79 -9.08 1.69
C LEU A 105 -3.68 -10.37 2.49
N ALA A 106 -3.39 -11.47 1.80
CA ALA A 106 -2.92 -12.69 2.45
C ALA A 106 -1.39 -12.60 2.58
N VAL A 107 -0.88 -12.86 3.77
CA VAL A 107 0.55 -12.82 4.09
C VAL A 107 0.96 -14.21 4.54
N ASP A 108 1.91 -14.82 3.83
CA ASP A 108 2.55 -16.08 4.18
C ASP A 108 4.08 -15.95 4.07
N GLU A 109 4.74 -16.67 3.16
CA GLU A 109 6.12 -16.41 2.76
C GLU A 109 6.21 -15.24 1.76
N MET A 110 5.07 -14.85 1.17
CA MET A 110 4.91 -13.71 0.29
C MET A 110 3.68 -12.88 0.67
N VAL A 111 3.57 -11.71 0.07
CA VAL A 111 2.38 -10.86 0.19
C VAL A 111 1.54 -11.00 -1.07
N HIS A 112 0.31 -11.44 -0.90
CA HIS A 112 -0.65 -11.66 -1.98
C HIS A 112 -1.81 -10.69 -1.85
N ALA A 113 -1.95 -9.79 -2.81
CA ALA A 113 -3.15 -8.98 -2.94
C ALA A 113 -4.26 -9.81 -3.60
N ALA A 114 -5.37 -10.00 -2.90
CA ALA A 114 -6.53 -10.72 -3.38
C ALA A 114 -7.81 -9.86 -3.24
N SER A 115 -8.82 -10.21 -4.03
CA SER A 115 -10.20 -9.87 -3.70
C SER A 115 -10.79 -11.04 -2.92
N ALA A 116 -11.39 -10.77 -1.76
CA ALA A 116 -12.13 -11.78 -1.02
C ALA A 116 -13.46 -11.21 -0.50
N ASP A 117 -14.51 -12.00 -0.67
CA ASP A 117 -15.88 -11.61 -0.31
C ASP A 117 -16.07 -11.53 1.21
N ALA A 118 -15.30 -12.28 2.00
CA ALA A 118 -15.33 -12.26 3.47
C ALA A 118 -13.94 -12.20 4.09
N ALA A 119 -13.81 -11.50 5.22
CA ALA A 119 -12.61 -11.50 6.04
C ALA A 119 -12.56 -12.81 6.86
N PRO A 120 -11.42 -13.51 6.89
CA PRO A 120 -11.21 -14.60 7.84
C PRO A 120 -11.45 -14.15 9.29
N PRO A 121 -11.94 -15.03 10.19
CA PRO A 121 -12.24 -14.65 11.58
C PRO A 121 -11.04 -14.10 12.36
N ASP A 122 -9.82 -14.45 11.98
CA ASP A 122 -8.58 -14.02 12.61
C ASP A 122 -7.89 -12.87 11.86
N ALA A 123 -8.50 -12.34 10.80
CA ALA A 123 -7.92 -11.23 10.04
C ALA A 123 -7.80 -9.96 10.87
N VAL A 124 -6.75 -9.19 10.60
CA VAL A 124 -6.66 -7.79 11.06
C VAL A 124 -7.47 -6.94 10.09
N VAL A 125 -8.42 -6.15 10.61
CA VAL A 125 -9.28 -5.30 9.78
C VAL A 125 -9.01 -3.83 10.11
N LEU A 126 -8.67 -3.06 9.09
CA LEU A 126 -8.53 -1.60 9.13
C LEU A 126 -9.73 -0.97 8.44
N ARG A 127 -10.29 0.08 9.04
CA ARG A 127 -11.43 0.83 8.49
C ARG A 127 -11.13 2.32 8.45
N GLY A 128 -11.65 2.99 7.43
CA GLY A 128 -11.58 4.46 7.35
C GLY A 128 -11.71 4.97 5.93
N ARG A 129 -11.42 6.26 5.72
CA ARG A 129 -11.28 6.79 4.37
C ARG A 129 -10.02 6.20 3.74
N ALA A 130 -10.05 5.91 2.44
CA ALA A 130 -8.92 5.25 1.79
C ALA A 130 -7.64 6.09 1.90
N VAL A 131 -7.77 7.41 1.74
CA VAL A 131 -6.68 8.39 1.91
C VAL A 131 -6.07 8.32 3.31
N ASP A 132 -6.89 8.34 4.36
CA ASP A 132 -6.40 8.34 5.74
C ASP A 132 -5.65 7.03 6.07
N LEU A 133 -6.11 5.90 5.52
CA LEU A 133 -5.42 4.62 5.64
C LEU A 133 -4.09 4.58 4.88
N VAL A 134 -4.02 5.15 3.66
CA VAL A 134 -2.77 5.28 2.89
C VAL A 134 -1.76 6.10 3.68
N GLU A 135 -2.17 7.27 4.17
CA GLU A 135 -1.32 8.20 4.92
C GLU A 135 -0.82 7.58 6.23
N MET A 136 -1.68 6.86 6.95
CA MET A 136 -1.30 6.13 8.17
C MET A 136 -0.29 5.02 7.87
N LEU A 137 -0.57 4.15 6.88
CA LEU A 137 0.34 3.07 6.48
C LEU A 137 1.66 3.61 5.91
N SER A 138 1.64 4.83 5.40
CA SER A 138 2.81 5.54 4.88
C SER A 138 3.46 6.44 5.93
N THR A 139 3.14 6.32 7.22
CA THR A 139 3.77 7.04 8.35
C THR A 139 3.54 8.56 8.40
N ARG A 140 2.53 9.09 7.70
CA ARG A 140 2.17 10.53 7.72
C ARG A 140 1.07 10.83 8.74
N LEU A 141 0.22 9.87 9.04
CA LEU A 141 -0.80 9.98 10.10
C LEU A 141 -0.48 9.02 11.25
N PRO A 142 -0.78 9.42 12.51
CA PRO A 142 -0.68 8.51 13.63
C PRO A 142 -1.70 7.38 13.48
N VAL A 143 -1.39 6.23 14.10
CA VAL A 143 -2.33 5.14 14.26
C VAL A 143 -3.46 5.60 15.19
N ASP A 144 -4.66 5.81 14.65
CA ASP A 144 -5.86 6.18 15.42
C ASP A 144 -6.67 4.93 15.78
N SER A 145 -7.03 4.80 17.06
CA SER A 145 -7.94 3.77 17.55
C SER A 145 -9.28 3.68 16.81
N THR A 146 -9.74 4.76 16.17
CA THR A 146 -10.98 4.75 15.37
C THR A 146 -10.82 4.08 14.00
N MET A 147 -9.59 3.83 13.56
CA MET A 147 -9.30 3.11 12.30
C MET A 147 -9.43 1.59 12.44
N PHE A 148 -9.81 1.10 13.62
CA PHE A 148 -9.91 -0.32 13.91
C PHE A 148 -11.24 -0.66 14.58
N ASP A 149 -11.85 -1.78 14.19
CA ASP A 149 -13.00 -2.35 14.93
C ASP A 149 -12.58 -2.80 16.34
N SER A 150 -11.31 -3.21 16.47
CA SER A 150 -10.67 -3.58 17.73
C SER A 150 -9.17 -3.32 17.61
N ALA A 151 -8.50 -2.97 18.71
CA ALA A 151 -7.06 -2.68 18.70
C ALA A 151 -6.28 -3.80 18.00
N VAL A 152 -5.34 -3.45 17.12
CA VAL A 152 -4.44 -4.44 16.49
C VAL A 152 -3.72 -5.18 17.60
N PRO A 153 -3.84 -6.52 17.67
CA PRO A 153 -3.08 -7.29 18.65
C PRO A 153 -1.59 -6.98 18.53
N ASP A 154 -0.88 -6.85 19.64
CA ASP A 154 0.56 -6.55 19.63
C ASP A 154 1.36 -7.55 18.78
N SER A 155 0.94 -8.82 18.78
CA SER A 155 1.50 -9.88 17.94
C SER A 155 1.32 -9.69 16.44
N LYS A 156 0.45 -8.76 16.01
CA LYS A 156 0.14 -8.45 14.61
C LYS A 156 0.45 -7.01 14.21
N ARG A 157 0.99 -6.17 15.11
CA ARG A 157 1.36 -4.78 14.79
C ARG A 157 2.34 -4.65 13.64
N TRP A 158 3.19 -5.66 13.43
CA TRP A 158 4.14 -5.70 12.32
C TRP A 158 3.47 -5.52 10.95
N LEU A 159 2.19 -5.85 10.78
CA LEU A 159 1.42 -5.65 9.53
C LEU A 159 1.28 -4.18 9.12
N ILE A 160 1.42 -3.25 10.06
CA ILE A 160 1.21 -1.81 9.82
C ILE A 160 2.42 -0.96 10.20
N SER A 161 3.53 -1.58 10.61
CA SER A 161 4.71 -0.88 11.12
C SER A 161 5.97 -1.12 10.30
N GLY A 162 5.91 -1.93 9.23
CA GLY A 162 7.08 -2.26 8.41
C GLY A 162 7.76 -1.03 7.81
N LEU A 163 6.98 -0.09 7.25
CA LEU A 163 7.51 1.17 6.72
C LEU A 163 8.14 2.03 7.84
N ALA A 164 7.45 2.17 8.97
CA ALA A 164 7.95 2.94 10.11
C ALA A 164 9.27 2.38 10.67
N ASN A 165 9.41 1.06 10.70
CA ASN A 165 10.62 0.38 11.15
C ASN A 165 11.79 0.59 10.18
N ILE A 166 11.55 0.46 8.87
CA ILE A 166 12.59 0.64 7.83
C ILE A 166 13.10 2.08 7.80
N PHE A 167 12.21 3.05 7.98
CA PHE A 167 12.58 4.47 7.99
C PHE A 167 12.95 5.00 9.37
N GLU A 168 12.95 4.17 10.41
CA GLU A 168 13.31 4.54 11.79
C GLU A 168 12.46 5.69 12.37
N VAL A 169 11.17 5.67 12.08
CA VAL A 169 10.19 6.68 12.55
C VAL A 169 9.13 6.13 13.52
N ALA A 170 9.32 4.88 13.96
CA ALA A 170 8.46 4.18 14.93
C ALA A 170 8.71 4.59 16.39
#